data_AF-A0A8H6YKD1-F1
#
_entry.id   AF-A0A8H6YKD1-F1
#
_cell.length_a   1.000
_cell.length_b   1.000
_cell.length_c   1.000
_cell.angle_alpha   90.00
_cell.angle_beta   90.00
_cell.angle_gamma   90.00
#
_symmetry.space_group_name_H-M   'P 1'
#
loop_
_entity.id
_entity.type
_entity.pdbx_description
1 polymer ?
#
loop_
_entity_poly.entity_id
_entity_poly.type
_entity_poly.pdbx_seq_one_letter_code
_entity_poly.pdbx_strand_id
1 'polypeptide(L)'
;MRFGRFKKLYFVFLTACRLMSGVKTGPVSTSTDSPVGLGEALTFYMHRVRFLTCSDDSLPLAPDLSSLFDILCVSLPTPHLFPNLRNLRWIFYESPYLSQVSLLLSPTITHIALGSFHSIFHFTMLPPLALKCPSLTHVELIQEDESEGASSVSSFVCGLKRIQSLELDHLDQSAFDHLSYLRYLRTLTLGKPEVFEPNGSSTRNPHKNTFRSLRALRLEEAPSQSIFAFICSLSRCPLESLEIDIDQRPDDGLMKKINVALKIHLPPASLTKLCITNVLEPAQKSPIGIETLRYLFHFKNLTHMELRLAMAIHVDDDAVLSLAGAWPHLRHLVLSSTVSDDPPRRPTLHSLVFLAHRCPHLERLEMSIDASQVPKMDNSVPRRVLQYALVAWDVANSSIESPLPVARFLSGLFPKLTILGTDDIWDEEVSDRWIDVEDALPICHEMREEERYWQQQVPCDRPHRESSVEV
;
A
#
# COMPACT_ATOMS: atom_id res chain seq x y z
N MET A 1 -11.37 52.28 -11.75
CA MET A 1 -11.68 51.18 -10.80
C MET A 1 -11.17 49.78 -11.19
N ARG A 2 -10.91 49.45 -12.47
CA ARG A 2 -10.43 48.10 -12.88
C ARG A 2 -8.97 47.74 -12.49
N PHE A 3 -8.07 48.72 -12.41
CA PHE A 3 -6.64 48.50 -12.09
C PHE A 3 -6.35 48.05 -10.64
N GLY A 4 -7.19 48.43 -9.68
CA GLY A 4 -7.00 48.06 -8.26
C GLY A 4 -7.30 46.60 -7.95
N ARG A 5 -8.26 45.99 -8.67
CA ARG A 5 -8.58 44.56 -8.57
C ARG A 5 -7.49 43.69 -9.18
N PHE A 6 -6.90 44.14 -10.30
CA PHE A 6 -5.81 43.45 -10.98
C PHE A 6 -4.56 43.34 -10.10
N LYS A 7 -4.18 44.42 -9.39
CA LYS A 7 -3.06 44.39 -8.43
C LYS A 7 -3.28 43.41 -7.27
N LYS A 8 -4.51 43.29 -6.75
CA LYS A 8 -4.83 42.37 -5.65
C LYS A 8 -4.81 40.90 -6.09
N LEU A 9 -5.44 40.56 -7.21
CA LEU A 9 -5.42 39.19 -7.76
C LEU A 9 -3.99 38.76 -8.14
N TYR A 10 -3.23 39.66 -8.75
CA TYR A 10 -1.83 39.43 -9.10
C TYR A 10 -0.96 39.18 -7.86
N PHE A 11 -1.17 39.92 -6.76
CA PHE A 11 -0.42 39.70 -5.50
C PHE A 11 -0.76 38.36 -4.86
N VAL A 12 -2.04 37.95 -4.89
CA VAL A 12 -2.48 36.63 -4.43
C VAL A 12 -1.83 35.53 -5.28
N PHE A 13 -1.79 35.70 -6.61
CA PHE A 13 -1.17 34.74 -7.52
C PHE A 13 0.36 34.67 -7.38
N LEU A 14 1.03 35.80 -7.17
CA LEU A 14 2.48 35.84 -6.90
C LEU A 14 2.80 35.27 -5.52
N THR A 15 1.92 35.47 -4.54
CA THR A 15 2.04 34.86 -3.22
C THR A 15 1.81 33.35 -3.30
N ALA A 16 0.82 32.89 -4.09
CA ALA A 16 0.59 31.48 -4.38
C ALA A 16 1.80 30.87 -5.12
N CYS A 17 2.33 31.52 -6.16
CA CYS A 17 3.54 31.05 -6.86
C CYS A 17 4.79 31.05 -5.96
N ARG A 18 4.90 31.98 -5.00
CA ARG A 18 5.96 31.99 -3.98
C ARG A 18 5.84 30.86 -2.98
N LEU A 19 4.63 30.60 -2.48
CA LEU A 19 4.34 29.48 -1.59
C LEU A 19 4.64 28.14 -2.30
N MET A 20 4.24 28.02 -3.56
CA MET A 20 4.44 26.80 -4.38
C MET A 20 5.89 26.62 -4.88
N SER A 21 6.75 27.64 -4.80
CA SER A 21 8.17 27.55 -5.17
C SER A 21 9.14 27.39 -3.99
N GLY A 22 8.65 27.40 -2.74
CA GLY A 22 9.43 27.04 -1.54
C GLY A 22 10.52 28.04 -1.09
N VAL A 23 10.46 29.31 -1.49
CA VAL A 23 11.49 30.32 -1.16
C VAL A 23 11.19 31.03 0.17
N LYS A 24 12.17 31.08 1.09
CA LYS A 24 12.10 31.88 2.34
C LYS A 24 12.10 33.39 2.05
N THR A 25 11.34 34.10 2.87
CA THR A 25 10.84 35.47 2.72
C THR A 25 11.91 36.57 2.66
N GLY A 26 11.70 37.53 1.74
CA GLY A 26 12.22 38.90 1.80
C GLY A 26 11.13 39.86 1.29
N PRO A 27 10.97 41.06 1.87
CA PRO A 27 9.88 41.97 1.50
C PRO A 27 10.13 42.55 0.10
N VAL A 28 9.14 42.47 -0.78
CA VAL A 28 9.16 43.27 -2.02
C VAL A 28 8.65 44.65 -1.69
N SER A 29 9.54 45.62 -1.77
CA SER A 29 9.23 47.03 -1.65
C SER A 29 8.18 47.43 -2.69
N THR A 30 7.09 47.99 -2.20
CA THR A 30 6.04 48.62 -3.00
C THR A 30 6.56 49.92 -3.61
N SER A 31 7.38 49.85 -4.66
CA SER A 31 7.66 51.02 -5.50
C SER A 31 6.86 50.92 -6.80
N THR A 32 6.21 52.04 -7.09
CA THR A 32 5.39 52.32 -8.25
C THR A 32 6.22 52.30 -9.53
N ASP A 33 6.19 51.22 -10.31
CA ASP A 33 6.67 51.26 -11.70
C ASP A 33 5.90 50.30 -12.63
N SER A 34 5.58 50.84 -13.81
CA SER A 34 5.13 50.25 -15.09
C SER A 34 4.48 48.84 -15.15
N PRO A 35 3.35 48.65 -15.89
CA PRO A 35 2.79 47.32 -16.19
C PRO A 35 3.77 46.36 -16.91
N VAL A 36 4.86 46.88 -17.49
CA VAL A 36 5.91 46.08 -18.15
C VAL A 36 6.73 45.27 -17.14
N GLY A 37 7.09 45.85 -15.98
CA GLY A 37 7.88 45.14 -14.95
C GLY A 37 7.10 44.05 -14.20
N LEU A 38 5.77 44.14 -14.18
CA LEU A 38 4.88 43.15 -13.57
C LEU A 38 4.72 41.89 -14.44
N GLY A 39 4.73 42.02 -15.77
CA GLY A 39 4.76 40.87 -16.68
C GLY A 39 6.04 40.06 -16.51
N GLU A 40 7.19 40.75 -16.52
CA GLU A 40 8.52 40.14 -16.39
C GLU A 40 8.71 39.40 -15.06
N ALA A 41 8.22 39.97 -13.95
CA ALA A 41 8.27 39.31 -12.64
C ALA A 41 7.43 38.03 -12.62
N LEU A 42 6.22 38.01 -13.19
CA LEU A 42 5.42 36.78 -13.29
C LEU A 42 6.11 35.74 -14.16
N THR A 43 6.57 36.13 -15.35
CA THR A 43 7.29 35.22 -16.25
C THR A 43 8.49 34.59 -15.54
N PHE A 44 9.25 35.39 -14.78
CA PHE A 44 10.38 34.92 -13.98
C PHE A 44 10.00 33.83 -12.96
N TYR A 45 8.89 33.99 -12.23
CA TYR A 45 8.43 32.97 -11.28
C TYR A 45 7.80 31.76 -11.96
N MET A 46 7.04 31.96 -13.05
CA MET A 46 6.39 30.91 -13.83
C MET A 46 7.38 29.87 -14.35
N HIS A 47 8.57 30.30 -14.80
CA HIS A 47 9.64 29.39 -15.22
C HIS A 47 10.27 28.58 -14.07
N ARG A 48 10.05 28.97 -12.81
CA ARG A 48 10.64 28.29 -11.64
C ARG A 48 9.69 27.27 -11.02
N VAL A 49 8.38 27.38 -11.27
CA VAL A 49 7.40 26.41 -10.78
C VAL A 49 7.61 25.08 -11.48
N ARG A 50 7.92 24.04 -10.69
CA ARG A 50 8.12 22.65 -11.15
C ARG A 50 7.08 21.69 -10.57
N PHE A 51 6.50 22.05 -9.44
CA PHE A 51 5.51 21.28 -8.71
C PHE A 51 4.34 22.21 -8.40
N LEU A 52 3.13 21.75 -8.66
CA LEU A 52 1.89 22.45 -8.37
C LEU A 52 0.92 21.46 -7.74
N THR A 53 0.47 21.74 -6.52
CA THR A 53 -0.52 20.93 -5.81
C THR A 53 -1.67 21.84 -5.41
N CYS A 54 -2.87 21.45 -5.79
CA CYS A 54 -4.12 22.10 -5.45
C CYS A 54 -5.07 21.04 -4.89
N SER A 55 -5.43 21.20 -3.62
CA SER A 55 -6.39 20.33 -2.93
C SER A 55 -7.19 21.05 -1.85
N ASP A 56 -8.27 20.43 -1.36
CA ASP A 56 -9.15 21.01 -0.34
C ASP A 56 -8.39 21.40 0.95
N ASP A 57 -7.43 20.58 1.39
CA ASP A 57 -6.58 20.87 2.56
C ASP A 57 -5.68 22.11 2.39
N SER A 58 -5.42 22.51 1.16
CA SER A 58 -4.43 23.54 0.82
C SER A 58 -5.02 24.95 0.66
N LEU A 59 -6.36 25.08 0.60
CA LEU A 59 -7.03 26.36 0.35
C LEU A 59 -8.17 26.60 1.34
N PRO A 60 -8.07 27.58 2.27
CA PRO A 60 -9.22 28.04 3.01
C PRO A 60 -10.14 28.81 2.05
N LEU A 61 -11.28 28.21 1.67
CA LEU A 61 -12.46 28.85 1.05
C LEU A 61 -12.13 30.17 0.31
N ALA A 62 -11.37 30.08 -0.78
CA ALA A 62 -10.93 31.25 -1.54
C ALA A 62 -11.91 31.54 -2.70
N PRO A 63 -12.10 32.83 -3.06
CA PRO A 63 -13.12 33.26 -4.00
C PRO A 63 -12.88 32.71 -5.41
N ASP A 64 -13.99 32.47 -6.11
CA ASP A 64 -14.15 32.00 -7.49
C ASP A 64 -12.87 32.02 -8.37
N LEU A 65 -12.16 30.89 -8.41
CA LEU A 65 -10.91 30.71 -9.18
C LEU A 65 -11.11 30.92 -10.69
N SER A 66 -12.34 30.80 -11.20
CA SER A 66 -12.67 31.05 -12.61
C SER A 66 -12.21 32.43 -13.06
N SER A 67 -12.50 33.45 -12.26
CA SER A 67 -12.15 34.84 -12.54
C SER A 67 -10.64 35.05 -12.62
N LEU A 68 -9.87 34.30 -11.84
CA LEU A 68 -8.40 34.32 -11.86
C LEU A 68 -7.85 33.68 -13.14
N PHE A 69 -8.36 32.50 -13.52
CA PHE A 69 -7.93 31.80 -14.74
C PHE A 69 -8.31 32.57 -16.02
N ASP A 70 -9.51 33.15 -16.09
CA ASP A 70 -9.95 33.94 -17.23
C ASP A 70 -9.08 35.19 -17.42
N ILE A 71 -8.73 35.86 -16.32
CA ILE A 71 -7.83 37.00 -16.35
C ILE A 71 -6.43 36.58 -16.81
N LEU A 72 -5.92 35.44 -16.34
CA LEU A 72 -4.61 34.94 -16.75
C LEU A 72 -4.56 34.60 -18.25
N CYS A 73 -5.59 33.94 -18.80
CA CYS A 73 -5.71 33.63 -20.23
C CYS A 73 -5.57 34.86 -21.12
N VAL A 74 -6.18 35.98 -20.72
CA VAL A 74 -6.17 37.23 -21.49
C VAL A 74 -4.84 37.99 -21.35
N SER A 75 -4.09 37.75 -20.26
CA SER A 75 -2.95 38.58 -19.87
C SER A 75 -1.59 37.99 -20.22
N LEU A 76 -1.53 36.73 -20.68
CA LEU A 76 -0.26 36.01 -20.84
C LEU A 76 0.23 35.95 -22.29
N PRO A 77 1.52 36.26 -22.54
CA PRO A 77 2.13 36.16 -23.86
C PRO A 77 2.56 34.72 -24.22
N THR A 78 2.46 33.75 -23.32
CA THR A 78 2.91 32.36 -23.53
C THR A 78 1.74 31.37 -23.55
N PRO A 79 1.81 30.31 -24.37
CA PRO A 79 0.75 29.30 -24.46
C PRO A 79 0.63 28.39 -23.22
N HIS A 80 1.63 28.42 -22.34
CA HIS A 80 1.67 27.64 -21.09
C HIS A 80 1.89 28.59 -19.90
N LEU A 81 1.08 28.43 -18.85
CA LEU A 81 1.21 29.23 -17.62
C LEU A 81 2.50 28.89 -16.87
N PHE A 82 2.88 27.61 -16.84
CA PHE A 82 4.06 27.09 -16.16
C PHE A 82 4.89 26.20 -17.10
N PRO A 83 5.80 26.78 -17.90
CA PRO A 83 6.49 26.08 -18.98
C PRO A 83 7.50 25.01 -18.53
N ASN A 84 7.88 25.01 -17.24
CA ASN A 84 8.79 24.03 -16.64
C ASN A 84 8.10 23.12 -15.62
N LEU A 85 6.76 23.09 -15.61
CA LEU A 85 5.99 22.27 -14.68
C LEU A 85 6.23 20.79 -14.96
N ARG A 86 6.55 20.03 -13.93
CA ARG A 86 6.85 18.59 -14.01
C ARG A 86 5.84 17.74 -13.27
N ASN A 87 5.28 18.24 -12.19
CA ASN A 87 4.31 17.56 -11.36
C ASN A 87 3.10 18.48 -11.14
N LEU A 88 1.93 17.97 -11.49
CA LEU A 88 0.65 18.65 -11.34
C LEU A 88 -0.30 17.73 -10.57
N ARG A 89 -0.71 18.15 -9.38
CA ARG A 89 -1.69 17.46 -8.55
C ARG A 89 -2.90 18.38 -8.33
N TRP A 90 -4.06 17.93 -8.78
CA TRP A 90 -5.32 18.67 -8.75
C TRP A 90 -6.40 17.73 -8.20
N ILE A 91 -6.58 17.73 -6.89
CA ILE A 91 -7.46 16.79 -6.19
C ILE A 91 -8.40 17.59 -5.29
N PHE A 92 -9.64 17.73 -5.71
CA PHE A 92 -10.69 18.40 -4.96
C PHE A 92 -11.88 17.45 -4.86
N TYR A 93 -12.67 17.55 -3.80
CA TYR A 93 -13.96 16.85 -3.70
C TYR A 93 -14.87 17.33 -4.82
N GLU A 94 -15.13 18.63 -4.94
CA GLU A 94 -15.91 19.21 -6.05
C GLU A 94 -15.13 20.34 -6.74
N SER A 95 -14.62 20.10 -7.95
CA SER A 95 -13.90 21.10 -8.74
C SER A 95 -14.70 21.51 -9.99
N PRO A 96 -15.41 22.65 -9.96
CA PRO A 96 -15.97 23.26 -11.18
C PRO A 96 -14.87 23.77 -12.14
N TYR A 97 -13.59 23.70 -11.74
CA TYR A 97 -12.46 24.28 -12.45
C TYR A 97 -11.57 23.27 -13.19
N LEU A 98 -12.03 22.02 -13.33
CA LEU A 98 -11.19 20.97 -13.91
C LEU A 98 -10.88 21.25 -15.40
N SER A 99 -11.81 21.88 -16.13
CA SER A 99 -11.58 22.30 -17.52
C SER A 99 -10.41 23.31 -17.68
N GLN A 100 -10.16 24.13 -16.67
CA GLN A 100 -9.11 25.16 -16.63
C GLN A 100 -7.74 24.55 -16.39
N VAL A 101 -7.65 23.30 -15.91
CA VAL A 101 -6.39 22.54 -15.78
C VAL A 101 -5.70 22.42 -17.14
N SER A 102 -6.46 22.47 -18.25
CA SER A 102 -5.91 22.47 -19.61
C SER A 102 -4.91 23.60 -19.91
N LEU A 103 -4.94 24.70 -19.14
CA LEU A 103 -4.01 25.85 -19.21
C LEU A 103 -2.69 25.60 -18.47
N LEU A 104 -2.71 24.68 -17.51
CA LEU A 104 -1.56 24.28 -16.71
C LEU A 104 -0.74 23.19 -17.41
N LEU A 105 -1.33 22.54 -18.42
CA LEU A 105 -0.70 21.48 -19.19
C LEU A 105 0.50 22.02 -19.99
N SER A 106 1.62 21.32 -19.88
CA SER A 106 2.85 21.61 -20.61
C SER A 106 3.57 20.31 -21.00
N PRO A 107 4.38 20.31 -22.08
CA PRO A 107 5.08 19.12 -22.54
C PRO A 107 6.16 18.60 -21.57
N THR A 108 6.50 19.39 -20.55
CA THR A 108 7.46 19.03 -19.49
C THR A 108 6.83 18.24 -18.35
N ILE A 109 5.50 18.11 -18.31
CA ILE A 109 4.81 17.36 -17.26
C ILE A 109 5.17 15.88 -17.37
N THR A 110 5.55 15.32 -16.22
CA THR A 110 5.95 13.92 -16.05
C THR A 110 5.05 13.18 -15.08
N HIS A 111 4.43 13.89 -14.14
CA HIS A 111 3.52 13.36 -13.12
C HIS A 111 2.24 14.19 -13.14
N ILE A 112 1.11 13.51 -13.23
CA ILE A 112 -0.19 14.14 -13.12
C ILE A 112 -1.07 13.34 -12.17
N ALA A 113 -1.76 14.04 -11.28
CA ALA A 113 -2.76 13.48 -10.40
C ALA A 113 -4.01 14.36 -10.51
N LEU A 114 -5.11 13.80 -11.01
CA LEU A 114 -6.37 14.51 -11.21
C LEU A 114 -7.47 13.76 -10.44
N GLY A 115 -8.23 14.48 -9.62
CA GLY A 115 -9.46 14.00 -9.00
C GLY A 115 -10.69 14.80 -9.45
N SER A 116 -11.86 14.51 -8.88
CA SER A 116 -13.11 15.27 -9.08
C SER A 116 -13.77 15.09 -10.47
N PHE A 117 -13.82 13.86 -10.98
CA PHE A 117 -14.50 13.55 -12.24
C PHE A 117 -16.01 13.32 -12.04
N HIS A 118 -16.77 14.42 -11.93
CA HIS A 118 -18.22 14.41 -11.68
C HIS A 118 -19.12 14.47 -12.93
N SER A 119 -18.53 14.52 -14.12
CA SER A 119 -19.30 14.64 -15.37
C SER A 119 -18.52 14.12 -16.56
N ILE A 120 -19.20 13.49 -17.51
CA ILE A 120 -18.60 13.05 -18.79
C ILE A 120 -17.78 14.14 -19.52
N PHE A 121 -18.13 15.42 -19.35
CA PHE A 121 -17.40 16.54 -19.97
C PHE A 121 -15.97 16.66 -19.45
N HIS A 122 -15.73 16.33 -18.18
CA HIS A 122 -14.40 16.31 -17.57
C HIS A 122 -13.51 15.27 -18.24
N PHE A 123 -14.06 14.14 -18.68
CA PHE A 123 -13.28 13.08 -19.33
C PHE A 123 -12.83 13.45 -20.76
N THR A 124 -13.56 14.35 -21.44
CA THR A 124 -13.22 14.75 -22.82
C THR A 124 -11.87 15.47 -22.93
N MET A 125 -11.34 16.00 -21.83
CA MET A 125 -10.02 16.63 -21.81
C MET A 125 -8.86 15.63 -21.73
N LEU A 126 -9.12 14.37 -21.37
CA LEU A 126 -8.06 13.37 -21.18
C LEU A 126 -7.36 13.00 -22.50
N PRO A 127 -8.02 12.65 -23.61
CA PRO A 127 -7.29 12.32 -24.85
C PRO A 127 -6.38 13.46 -25.36
N PRO A 128 -6.81 14.74 -25.38
CA PRO A 128 -5.93 15.88 -25.68
C PRO A 128 -4.76 16.04 -24.70
N LEU A 129 -4.93 15.62 -23.43
CA LEU A 129 -3.91 15.72 -22.40
C LEU A 129 -2.71 14.83 -22.71
N ALA A 130 -2.93 13.60 -23.19
CA ALA A 130 -1.85 12.72 -23.63
C ALA A 130 -1.03 13.34 -24.77
N LEU A 131 -1.67 14.09 -25.67
CA LEU A 131 -0.98 14.80 -26.76
C LEU A 131 -0.17 16.00 -26.26
N LYS A 132 -0.72 16.76 -25.31
CA LYS A 132 -0.05 17.94 -24.73
C LYS A 132 1.12 17.57 -23.80
N CYS A 133 1.07 16.39 -23.18
CA CYS A 133 2.05 15.93 -22.19
C CYS A 133 2.72 14.61 -22.63
N PRO A 134 3.54 14.60 -23.69
CA PRO A 134 4.17 13.37 -24.21
C PRO A 134 5.24 12.77 -23.27
N SER A 135 5.66 13.52 -22.25
CA SER A 135 6.67 13.13 -21.27
C SER A 135 6.07 12.47 -20.01
N LEU A 136 4.77 12.17 -20.00
CA LEU A 136 4.10 11.55 -18.85
C LEU A 136 4.70 10.18 -18.51
N THR A 137 4.98 10.01 -17.21
CA THR A 137 5.55 8.82 -16.59
C THR A 137 4.73 8.32 -15.42
N HIS A 138 4.01 9.20 -14.72
CA HIS A 138 3.13 8.85 -13.61
C HIS A 138 1.79 9.53 -13.80
N VAL A 139 0.71 8.77 -13.69
CA VAL A 139 -0.66 9.23 -13.85
C VAL A 139 -1.49 8.62 -12.73
N GLU A 140 -2.23 9.46 -12.03
CA GLU A 140 -3.19 9.10 -10.99
C GLU A 140 -4.51 9.80 -11.35
N LEU A 141 -5.56 9.02 -11.61
CA LEU A 141 -6.91 9.52 -11.90
C LEU A 141 -7.84 8.96 -10.83
N ILE A 142 -8.33 9.84 -9.95
CA ILE A 142 -9.24 9.46 -8.86
C ILE A 142 -10.67 9.78 -9.33
N GLN A 143 -11.49 8.76 -9.55
CA GLN A 143 -12.89 8.91 -9.96
C GLN A 143 -13.80 8.50 -8.80
N GLU A 144 -14.87 9.26 -8.56
CA GLU A 144 -15.86 8.94 -7.52
C GLU A 144 -17.06 8.19 -8.09
N ASP A 145 -17.40 8.36 -9.38
CA ASP A 145 -18.58 7.77 -10.01
C ASP A 145 -18.24 6.81 -11.17
N GLU A 146 -18.82 5.60 -11.09
CA GLU A 146 -18.29 4.33 -11.63
C GLU A 146 -18.56 4.02 -13.12
N SER A 147 -19.06 4.94 -13.95
CA SER A 147 -19.52 4.51 -15.29
C SER A 147 -19.41 5.52 -16.43
N GLU A 148 -19.18 6.79 -16.15
CA GLU A 148 -19.09 7.80 -17.21
C GLU A 148 -17.63 7.99 -17.66
N GLY A 149 -17.38 7.91 -18.96
CA GLY A 149 -16.08 8.31 -19.53
C GLY A 149 -15.00 7.23 -19.64
N ALA A 150 -15.28 5.97 -19.32
CA ALA A 150 -14.33 4.85 -19.47
C ALA A 150 -13.66 4.78 -20.85
N SER A 151 -14.40 5.08 -21.93
CA SER A 151 -13.87 5.13 -23.30
C SER A 151 -12.86 6.28 -23.51
N SER A 152 -13.08 7.43 -22.86
CA SER A 152 -12.17 8.58 -22.92
C SER A 152 -10.90 8.33 -22.10
N VAL A 153 -11.02 7.69 -20.93
CA VAL A 153 -9.89 7.22 -20.13
C VAL A 153 -9.07 6.20 -20.94
N SER A 154 -9.72 5.21 -21.55
CA SER A 154 -9.06 4.18 -22.35
C SER A 154 -8.35 4.76 -23.58
N SER A 155 -8.98 5.74 -24.26
CA SER A 155 -8.35 6.49 -25.36
C SER A 155 -7.12 7.29 -24.89
N PHE A 156 -7.21 7.93 -23.72
CA PHE A 156 -6.08 8.62 -23.11
C PHE A 156 -4.93 7.65 -22.79
N VAL A 157 -5.22 6.50 -22.17
CA VAL A 157 -4.23 5.46 -21.84
C VAL A 157 -3.52 4.95 -23.10
N CYS A 158 -4.26 4.69 -24.18
CA CYS A 158 -3.69 4.31 -25.48
C CYS A 158 -2.69 5.35 -26.05
N GLY A 159 -2.84 6.62 -25.68
CA GLY A 159 -1.91 7.70 -26.05
C GLY A 159 -0.59 7.70 -25.27
N LEU A 160 -0.54 7.04 -24.11
CA LEU A 160 0.61 7.04 -23.20
C LEU A 160 1.67 6.02 -23.64
N LYS A 161 2.90 6.48 -23.91
CA LYS A 161 4.00 5.63 -24.44
C LYS A 161 5.12 5.34 -23.45
N ARG A 162 5.26 6.19 -22.42
CA ARG A 162 6.40 6.20 -21.48
C ARG A 162 5.99 6.05 -20.02
N ILE A 163 4.76 5.60 -19.79
CA ILE A 163 4.21 5.44 -18.45
C ILE A 163 5.02 4.42 -17.65
N GLN A 164 5.21 4.72 -16.36
CA GLN A 164 5.89 3.91 -15.36
C GLN A 164 4.96 3.55 -14.21
N SER A 165 4.12 4.49 -13.78
CA SER A 165 3.08 4.27 -12.78
C SER A 165 1.74 4.75 -13.32
N LEU A 166 0.72 3.91 -13.20
CA LEU A 166 -0.63 4.23 -13.63
C LEU A 166 -1.63 3.82 -12.56
N GLU A 167 -2.47 4.75 -12.15
CA GLU A 167 -3.56 4.56 -11.20
C GLU A 167 -4.81 5.21 -11.76
N LEU A 168 -5.88 4.42 -11.87
CA LEU A 168 -7.17 4.78 -12.44
C LEU A 168 -8.17 3.68 -12.11
N ASP A 169 -9.45 3.96 -12.30
CA ASP A 169 -10.49 2.96 -12.02
C ASP A 169 -10.73 2.05 -13.24
N HIS A 170 -11.38 2.56 -14.28
CA HIS A 170 -11.88 1.73 -15.37
C HIS A 170 -10.98 1.71 -16.62
N LEU A 171 -10.88 0.54 -17.27
CA LEU A 171 -10.23 0.33 -18.57
C LEU A 171 -11.06 -0.59 -19.46
N ASP A 172 -11.05 -0.31 -20.76
CA ASP A 172 -11.52 -1.25 -21.78
C ASP A 172 -10.41 -2.23 -22.23
N GLN A 173 -10.81 -3.22 -23.03
CA GLN A 173 -9.88 -4.22 -23.57
C GLN A 173 -8.75 -3.61 -24.41
N SER A 174 -9.01 -2.50 -25.12
CA SER A 174 -8.01 -1.86 -25.99
C SER A 174 -6.90 -1.21 -25.18
N ALA A 175 -7.25 -0.55 -24.07
CA ALA A 175 -6.31 0.03 -23.15
C ALA A 175 -5.54 -1.05 -22.38
N PHE A 176 -6.22 -2.12 -21.94
CA PHE A 176 -5.56 -3.27 -21.32
C PHE A 176 -4.49 -3.88 -22.25
N ASP A 177 -4.85 -4.15 -23.50
CA ASP A 177 -3.93 -4.68 -24.51
C ASP A 177 -2.73 -3.74 -24.69
N HIS A 178 -2.96 -2.42 -24.80
CA HIS A 178 -1.90 -1.42 -24.92
C HIS A 178 -0.95 -1.43 -23.72
N LEU A 179 -1.47 -1.41 -22.49
CA LEU A 179 -0.68 -1.44 -21.26
C LEU A 179 0.21 -2.68 -21.19
N SER A 180 -0.29 -3.82 -21.65
CA SER A 180 0.45 -5.08 -21.62
C SER A 180 1.77 -5.04 -22.42
N TYR A 181 1.89 -4.15 -23.43
CA TYR A 181 3.08 -3.99 -24.26
C TYR A 181 4.04 -2.89 -23.77
N LEU A 182 3.67 -2.09 -22.76
CA LEU A 182 4.48 -0.98 -22.30
C LEU A 182 5.72 -1.47 -21.54
N ARG A 183 6.90 -1.14 -22.08
CA ARG A 183 8.20 -1.60 -21.56
C ARG A 183 8.65 -0.86 -20.30
N TYR A 184 7.99 0.24 -19.95
CA TYR A 184 8.39 1.07 -18.82
C TYR A 184 7.41 0.98 -17.65
N LEU A 185 6.22 0.37 -17.84
CA LEU A 185 5.20 0.24 -16.81
C LEU A 185 5.71 -0.68 -15.70
N ARG A 186 5.78 -0.14 -14.47
CA ARG A 186 6.26 -0.80 -13.25
C ARG A 186 5.16 -0.96 -12.22
N THR A 187 4.28 0.04 -12.10
CA THR A 187 3.18 0.04 -11.14
C THR A 187 1.87 0.25 -11.86
N LEU A 188 0.89 -0.60 -11.57
CA LEU A 188 -0.47 -0.48 -12.07
C LEU A 188 -1.43 -0.67 -10.90
N THR A 189 -2.28 0.32 -10.66
CA THR A 189 -3.39 0.26 -9.72
C THR A 189 -4.68 0.43 -10.50
N LEU A 190 -5.64 -0.47 -10.28
CA LEU A 190 -6.95 -0.44 -10.93
C LEU A 190 -8.06 -0.54 -9.90
N GLY A 191 -8.90 0.48 -9.83
CA GLY A 191 -10.14 0.47 -9.05
C GLY A 191 -11.31 -0.12 -9.83
N LYS A 192 -12.02 -1.10 -9.27
CA LYS A 192 -13.22 -1.71 -9.88
C LYS A 192 -13.01 -2.15 -11.33
N PRO A 193 -11.99 -2.97 -11.63
CA PRO A 193 -11.67 -3.38 -13.00
C PRO A 193 -12.81 -4.17 -13.65
N GLU A 194 -13.23 -3.75 -14.84
CA GLU A 194 -14.21 -4.47 -15.66
C GLU A 194 -13.73 -5.89 -16.00
N VAL A 195 -14.67 -6.78 -16.32
CA VAL A 195 -14.36 -8.17 -16.69
C VAL A 195 -13.65 -8.21 -18.04
N PHE A 196 -12.34 -8.41 -18.01
CA PHE A 196 -11.54 -8.63 -19.22
C PHE A 196 -11.67 -10.09 -19.67
N GLU A 197 -12.04 -10.31 -20.93
CA GLU A 197 -11.95 -11.64 -21.52
C GLU A 197 -10.48 -11.93 -21.83
N PRO A 198 -9.86 -12.98 -21.24
CA PRO A 198 -8.46 -13.31 -21.51
C PRO A 198 -8.18 -13.65 -22.98
N ASN A 199 -9.21 -13.78 -23.84
CA ASN A 199 -9.12 -14.09 -25.26
C ASN A 199 -10.37 -13.61 -26.02
N GLY A 200 -10.62 -12.30 -26.07
CA GLY A 200 -11.64 -11.74 -26.96
C GLY A 200 -11.30 -12.00 -28.43
N SER A 201 -11.80 -13.11 -29.00
CA SER A 201 -11.95 -13.46 -30.44
C SER A 201 -10.80 -13.24 -31.45
N SER A 202 -9.66 -12.68 -31.05
CA SER A 202 -8.54 -12.37 -31.93
C SER A 202 -7.37 -13.30 -31.65
N THR A 203 -7.13 -14.20 -32.59
CA THR A 203 -6.06 -15.18 -32.71
C THR A 203 -4.66 -14.55 -32.77
N ARG A 204 -4.24 -13.80 -31.75
CA ARG A 204 -2.87 -13.26 -31.64
C ARG A 204 -2.18 -13.69 -30.33
N ASN A 205 -1.93 -15.00 -30.26
CA ASN A 205 -0.93 -15.68 -29.43
C ASN A 205 -1.01 -15.45 -27.91
N PRO A 206 -1.50 -16.43 -27.13
CA PRO A 206 -1.49 -16.42 -25.65
C PRO A 206 -0.08 -16.51 -25.01
N HIS A 207 0.98 -16.24 -25.77
CA HIS A 207 2.38 -16.41 -25.39
C HIS A 207 3.26 -15.17 -25.60
N LYS A 208 2.68 -14.02 -25.96
CA LYS A 208 3.45 -12.77 -26.15
C LYS A 208 3.57 -12.00 -24.85
N ASN A 209 4.57 -12.38 -24.03
CA ASN A 209 5.20 -11.61 -22.94
C ASN A 209 4.52 -10.26 -22.57
N THR A 210 3.37 -10.36 -21.93
CA THR A 210 2.57 -9.27 -21.36
C THR A 210 3.21 -8.77 -20.07
N PHE A 211 3.13 -7.47 -19.80
CA PHE A 211 3.58 -6.84 -18.55
C PHE A 211 5.05 -7.15 -18.14
N ARG A 212 5.99 -7.15 -19.09
CA ARG A 212 7.40 -7.56 -18.83
C ARG A 212 8.14 -6.75 -17.76
N SER A 213 7.72 -5.51 -17.54
CA SER A 213 8.40 -4.57 -16.65
C SER A 213 7.59 -4.30 -15.38
N LEU A 214 6.37 -4.85 -15.28
CA LEU A 214 5.51 -4.62 -14.13
C LEU A 214 6.14 -5.27 -12.88
N ARG A 215 6.02 -4.57 -11.76
CA ARG A 215 6.61 -4.89 -10.46
C ARG A 215 5.57 -4.86 -9.36
N ALA A 216 4.64 -3.92 -9.43
CA ALA A 216 3.53 -3.81 -8.50
C ALA A 216 2.21 -3.78 -9.27
N LEU A 217 1.28 -4.65 -8.86
CA LEU A 217 -0.10 -4.64 -9.31
C LEU A 217 -1.01 -4.52 -8.10
N ARG A 218 -1.90 -3.55 -8.11
CA ARG A 218 -3.01 -3.45 -7.16
C ARG A 218 -4.33 -3.49 -7.91
N LEU A 219 -5.24 -4.34 -7.47
CA LEU A 219 -6.61 -4.42 -7.94
C LEU A 219 -7.50 -4.10 -6.74
N GLU A 220 -8.24 -3.00 -6.79
CA GLU A 220 -9.15 -2.56 -5.74
C GLU A 220 -10.59 -2.92 -6.12
N GLU A 221 -11.38 -3.43 -5.18
CA GLU A 221 -12.78 -3.86 -5.40
C GLU A 221 -12.96 -4.67 -6.70
N ALA A 222 -12.14 -5.70 -6.90
CA ALA A 222 -12.04 -6.41 -8.17
C ALA A 222 -12.92 -7.67 -8.25
N PRO A 223 -13.72 -7.84 -9.32
CA PRO A 223 -14.46 -9.07 -9.57
C PRO A 223 -13.53 -10.25 -9.83
N SER A 224 -13.96 -11.42 -9.39
CA SER A 224 -13.17 -12.65 -9.49
C SER A 224 -12.67 -12.94 -10.91
N GLN A 225 -13.50 -12.68 -11.92
CA GLN A 225 -13.17 -12.88 -13.33
C GLN A 225 -12.01 -11.97 -13.77
N SER A 226 -12.02 -10.70 -13.36
CA SER A 226 -10.93 -9.75 -13.62
C SER A 226 -9.64 -10.21 -12.93
N ILE A 227 -9.72 -10.61 -11.66
CA ILE A 227 -8.58 -11.16 -10.92
C ILE A 227 -7.94 -12.34 -11.69
N PHE A 228 -8.75 -13.28 -12.17
CA PHE A 228 -8.24 -14.41 -12.97
C PHE A 228 -7.61 -13.95 -14.28
N ALA A 229 -8.24 -13.01 -14.99
CA ALA A 229 -7.70 -12.49 -16.25
C ALA A 229 -6.32 -11.84 -16.05
N PHE A 230 -6.18 -11.00 -15.01
CA PHE A 230 -4.90 -10.40 -14.65
C PHE A 230 -3.87 -11.46 -14.29
N ILE A 231 -4.17 -12.38 -13.38
CA ILE A 231 -3.23 -13.44 -12.98
C ILE A 231 -2.74 -14.26 -14.19
N CYS A 232 -3.65 -14.66 -15.09
CA CYS A 232 -3.28 -15.39 -16.32
C CYS A 232 -2.29 -14.60 -17.19
N SER A 233 -2.49 -13.29 -17.30
CA SER A 233 -1.65 -12.39 -18.10
C SER A 233 -0.25 -12.14 -17.50
N LEU A 234 0.02 -12.58 -16.26
CA LEU A 234 1.27 -12.31 -15.54
C LEU A 234 2.29 -13.47 -15.60
N SER A 235 2.04 -14.49 -16.44
CA SER A 235 2.82 -15.74 -16.60
C SER A 235 4.37 -15.62 -16.70
N ARG A 236 4.91 -14.44 -17.01
CA ARG A 236 6.35 -14.15 -17.11
C ARG A 236 6.73 -12.77 -16.55
N CYS A 237 5.84 -12.17 -15.78
CA CYS A 237 6.03 -10.88 -15.18
C CYS A 237 6.95 -11.03 -13.96
N PRO A 238 8.02 -10.23 -13.79
CA PRO A 238 8.83 -10.22 -12.59
C PRO A 238 8.11 -9.44 -11.48
N LEU A 239 6.87 -9.82 -11.18
CA LEU A 239 6.02 -9.13 -10.22
C LEU A 239 6.60 -9.32 -8.82
N GLU A 240 6.80 -8.21 -8.11
CA GLU A 240 7.36 -8.13 -6.76
C GLU A 240 6.26 -7.93 -5.71
N SER A 241 5.20 -7.20 -6.05
CA SER A 241 4.06 -6.89 -5.19
C SER A 241 2.74 -7.15 -5.91
N LEU A 242 1.86 -7.92 -5.27
CA LEU A 242 0.49 -8.13 -5.70
C LEU A 242 -0.47 -7.82 -4.56
N GLU A 243 -1.42 -6.94 -4.81
CA GLU A 243 -2.45 -6.55 -3.86
C GLU A 243 -3.81 -6.72 -4.53
N ILE A 244 -4.68 -7.51 -3.93
CA ILE A 244 -5.99 -7.86 -4.47
C ILE A 244 -7.03 -7.58 -3.38
N ASP A 245 -7.90 -6.62 -3.64
CA ASP A 245 -9.13 -6.45 -2.87
C ASP A 245 -10.29 -7.03 -3.68
N ILE A 246 -11.01 -7.98 -3.07
CA ILE A 246 -12.06 -8.75 -3.75
C ILE A 246 -13.41 -8.05 -3.54
N ASP A 247 -14.12 -7.76 -4.62
CA ASP A 247 -15.43 -7.08 -4.61
C ASP A 247 -16.57 -7.88 -3.97
N GLN A 248 -16.43 -9.20 -3.95
CA GLN A 248 -17.42 -10.15 -3.49
C GLN A 248 -16.88 -10.95 -2.32
N ARG A 249 -17.81 -11.42 -1.49
CA ARG A 249 -17.49 -12.30 -0.37
C ARG A 249 -16.81 -13.58 -0.88
N PRO A 250 -15.53 -13.83 -0.54
CA PRO A 250 -14.88 -15.03 -0.99
C PRO A 250 -15.44 -16.26 -0.27
N ASP A 251 -15.31 -17.42 -0.89
CA ASP A 251 -15.47 -18.72 -0.25
C ASP A 251 -14.21 -19.57 -0.44
N ASP A 252 -14.13 -20.72 0.22
CA ASP A 252 -12.94 -21.60 0.11
C ASP A 252 -12.67 -22.03 -1.34
N GLY A 253 -13.72 -22.23 -2.14
CA GLY A 253 -13.60 -22.58 -3.55
C GLY A 253 -12.95 -21.47 -4.38
N LEU A 254 -13.37 -20.22 -4.18
CA LEU A 254 -12.79 -19.05 -4.84
C LEU A 254 -11.35 -18.84 -4.41
N MET A 255 -11.07 -18.85 -3.10
CA MET A 255 -9.71 -18.68 -2.57
C MET A 255 -8.76 -19.75 -3.10
N LYS A 256 -9.22 -21.01 -3.15
CA LYS A 256 -8.45 -22.10 -3.73
C LYS A 256 -8.16 -21.88 -5.21
N LYS A 257 -9.14 -21.43 -6.00
CA LYS A 257 -8.93 -21.10 -7.41
C LYS A 257 -7.92 -19.96 -7.58
N ILE A 258 -8.02 -18.88 -6.80
CA ILE A 258 -7.08 -17.76 -6.84
C ILE A 258 -5.67 -18.26 -6.51
N ASN A 259 -5.49 -18.96 -5.39
CA ASN A 259 -4.17 -19.43 -4.95
C ASN A 259 -3.55 -20.44 -5.93
N VAL A 260 -4.36 -21.29 -6.56
CA VAL A 260 -3.92 -22.18 -7.66
C VAL A 260 -3.47 -21.37 -8.87
N ALA A 261 -4.24 -20.37 -9.29
CA ALA A 261 -3.89 -19.52 -10.42
C ALA A 261 -2.57 -18.75 -10.16
N LEU A 262 -2.40 -18.19 -8.95
CA LEU A 262 -1.17 -17.52 -8.52
C LEU A 262 0.03 -18.47 -8.65
N LYS A 263 -0.09 -19.69 -8.11
CA LYS A 263 0.98 -20.70 -8.20
C LYS A 263 1.35 -21.07 -9.64
N ILE A 264 0.38 -21.13 -10.55
CA ILE A 264 0.60 -21.53 -11.95
C ILE A 264 1.23 -20.39 -12.76
N HIS A 265 0.77 -19.15 -12.56
CA HIS A 265 1.09 -18.04 -13.43
C HIS A 265 2.15 -17.07 -12.86
N LEU A 266 2.41 -17.04 -11.56
CA LEU A 266 3.41 -16.12 -11.02
C LEU A 266 4.77 -16.80 -10.80
N PRO A 267 5.88 -16.19 -11.24
CA PRO A 267 7.21 -16.69 -10.92
C PRO A 267 7.47 -16.68 -9.40
N PRO A 268 7.86 -17.81 -8.79
CA PRO A 268 8.03 -17.91 -7.35
C PRO A 268 9.15 -17.03 -6.79
N ALA A 269 10.13 -16.71 -7.62
CA ALA A 269 11.35 -16.02 -7.21
C ALA A 269 11.19 -14.50 -7.12
N SER A 270 10.21 -13.92 -7.82
CA SER A 270 10.04 -12.46 -7.87
C SER A 270 9.09 -11.93 -6.80
N LEU A 271 8.06 -12.69 -6.45
CA LEU A 271 7.01 -12.20 -5.55
C LEU A 271 7.53 -12.09 -4.10
N THR A 272 7.44 -10.88 -3.56
CA THR A 272 7.90 -10.53 -2.20
C THR A 272 6.79 -10.00 -1.30
N LYS A 273 5.73 -9.45 -1.90
CA LYS A 273 4.54 -8.97 -1.20
C LYS A 273 3.28 -9.54 -1.85
N LEU A 274 2.42 -10.13 -1.03
CA LEU A 274 1.09 -10.60 -1.43
C LEU A 274 0.07 -10.16 -0.38
N CYS A 275 -0.90 -9.35 -0.79
CA CYS A 275 -2.04 -8.95 0.03
C CYS A 275 -3.33 -9.38 -0.66
N ILE A 276 -4.20 -10.07 0.06
CA ILE A 276 -5.56 -10.40 -0.39
C ILE A 276 -6.53 -9.93 0.69
N THR A 277 -7.38 -8.97 0.34
CA THR A 277 -8.34 -8.36 1.24
C THR A 277 -9.77 -8.52 0.74
N ASN A 278 -10.73 -8.42 1.66
CA ASN A 278 -12.14 -8.27 1.37
C ASN A 278 -12.81 -7.48 2.49
N VAL A 279 -13.26 -6.27 2.20
CA VAL A 279 -13.78 -5.28 3.18
C VAL A 279 -15.29 -5.42 3.44
N LEU A 280 -15.91 -6.56 3.08
CA LEU A 280 -17.34 -6.77 3.27
C LEU A 280 -17.68 -7.29 4.67
N GLU A 281 -18.96 -7.14 5.07
CA GLU A 281 -19.46 -7.66 6.34
C GLU A 281 -19.33 -9.20 6.45
N PRO A 282 -19.02 -9.73 7.65
CA PRO A 282 -18.94 -11.17 7.90
C PRO A 282 -20.32 -11.84 7.77
N ALA A 283 -20.32 -13.11 7.38
CA ALA A 283 -21.48 -14.00 7.30
C ALA A 283 -21.01 -15.45 7.44
N GLN A 284 -21.89 -16.33 7.91
CA GLN A 284 -21.58 -17.74 8.09
C GLN A 284 -21.40 -18.46 6.75
N LYS A 285 -20.17 -18.53 6.26
CA LYS A 285 -19.71 -19.49 5.25
C LYS A 285 -18.58 -20.34 5.85
N SER A 286 -18.33 -21.48 5.22
CA SER A 286 -17.27 -22.40 5.62
C SER A 286 -15.90 -21.69 5.68
N PRO A 287 -15.11 -21.96 6.73
CA PRO A 287 -13.79 -21.36 6.92
C PRO A 287 -12.81 -21.79 5.82
N ILE A 288 -11.81 -20.96 5.53
CA ILE A 288 -10.65 -21.38 4.74
C ILE A 288 -9.67 -22.14 5.62
N GLY A 289 -9.24 -23.31 5.15
CA GLY A 289 -8.23 -24.11 5.82
C GLY A 289 -6.82 -23.85 5.29
N ILE A 290 -5.82 -24.33 6.02
CA ILE A 290 -4.42 -24.30 5.60
C ILE A 290 -4.18 -24.93 4.22
N GLU A 291 -4.96 -25.94 3.83
CA GLU A 291 -4.86 -26.59 2.51
C GLU A 291 -5.05 -25.61 1.35
N THR A 292 -5.88 -24.58 1.53
CA THR A 292 -6.08 -23.52 0.55
C THR A 292 -4.87 -22.57 0.49
N LEU A 293 -4.12 -22.41 1.59
CA LEU A 293 -2.90 -21.61 1.64
C LEU A 293 -1.65 -22.35 1.14
N ARG A 294 -1.65 -23.68 1.13
CA ARG A 294 -0.48 -24.48 0.70
C ARG A 294 -0.02 -24.18 -0.72
N TYR A 295 -0.92 -23.71 -1.60
CA TYR A 295 -0.55 -23.29 -2.95
C TYR A 295 0.40 -22.06 -2.94
N LEU A 296 0.31 -21.21 -1.93
CA LEU A 296 1.15 -20.02 -1.75
C LEU A 296 2.52 -20.34 -1.13
N PHE A 297 2.72 -21.54 -0.58
CA PHE A 297 4.00 -21.95 0.02
C PHE A 297 5.14 -22.09 -0.99
N HIS A 298 4.84 -21.98 -2.29
CA HIS A 298 5.82 -21.95 -3.36
C HIS A 298 6.62 -20.63 -3.41
N PHE A 299 6.05 -19.52 -2.94
CA PHE A 299 6.69 -18.20 -2.93
C PHE A 299 7.62 -18.03 -1.72
N LYS A 300 8.86 -18.54 -1.84
CA LYS A 300 9.83 -18.56 -0.73
C LYS A 300 10.40 -17.20 -0.33
N ASN A 301 10.32 -16.23 -1.25
CA ASN A 301 10.86 -14.88 -1.05
C ASN A 301 9.84 -13.90 -0.48
N LEU A 302 8.66 -14.38 -0.04
CA LEU A 302 7.68 -13.52 0.61
C LEU A 302 8.26 -12.90 1.89
N THR A 303 8.20 -11.57 1.91
CA THR A 303 8.53 -10.72 3.05
C THR A 303 7.27 -10.12 3.67
N HIS A 304 6.20 -9.97 2.88
CA HIS A 304 4.91 -9.47 3.33
C HIS A 304 3.83 -10.42 2.84
N MET A 305 3.05 -10.97 3.77
CA MET A 305 1.89 -11.79 3.47
C MET A 305 0.71 -11.28 4.29
N GLU A 306 -0.36 -10.92 3.61
CA GLU A 306 -1.56 -10.37 4.23
C GLU A 306 -2.81 -11.03 3.66
N LEU A 307 -3.62 -11.57 4.57
CA LEU A 307 -4.95 -12.08 4.31
C LEU A 307 -5.89 -11.42 5.31
N ARG A 308 -6.69 -10.46 4.84
CA ARG A 308 -7.77 -9.85 5.62
C ARG A 308 -9.09 -10.21 4.99
N LEU A 309 -9.76 -11.22 5.50
CA LEU A 309 -10.94 -11.77 4.82
C LEU A 309 -12.17 -11.65 5.71
N ALA A 310 -13.31 -11.38 5.07
CA ALA A 310 -14.61 -11.43 5.71
C ALA A 310 -15.10 -12.85 6.03
N MET A 311 -14.19 -13.79 6.33
CA MET A 311 -14.48 -15.19 6.65
C MET A 311 -13.46 -15.74 7.65
N ALA A 312 -13.83 -16.82 8.34
CA ALA A 312 -12.94 -17.49 9.29
C ALA A 312 -11.72 -18.14 8.57
N ILE A 313 -10.54 -17.95 9.16
CA ILE A 313 -9.29 -18.58 8.72
C ILE A 313 -8.87 -19.60 9.77
N HIS A 314 -8.91 -20.89 9.42
CA HIS A 314 -8.55 -21.98 10.33
C HIS A 314 -7.07 -22.30 10.23
N VAL A 315 -6.32 -21.87 11.26
CA VAL A 315 -4.89 -22.11 11.41
C VAL A 315 -4.67 -22.69 12.82
N ASP A 316 -4.11 -23.89 12.91
CA ASP A 316 -3.64 -24.49 14.16
C ASP A 316 -2.11 -24.43 14.25
N ASP A 317 -1.53 -24.98 15.32
CA ASP A 317 -0.08 -24.95 15.55
C ASP A 317 0.73 -25.61 14.42
N ASP A 318 0.23 -26.71 13.84
CA ASP A 318 0.86 -27.41 12.72
C ASP A 318 0.80 -26.58 11.43
N ALA A 319 -0.30 -25.86 11.22
CA ALA A 319 -0.46 -24.92 10.13
C ALA A 319 0.52 -23.74 10.24
N VAL A 320 0.67 -23.14 11.44
CA VAL A 320 1.67 -22.07 11.67
C VAL A 320 3.08 -22.58 11.45
N LEU A 321 3.42 -23.77 11.94
CA LEU A 321 4.73 -24.40 11.72
C LEU A 321 5.05 -24.56 10.22
N SER A 322 4.05 -25.00 9.46
CA SER A 322 4.14 -25.18 8.01
C SER A 322 4.33 -23.84 7.28
N LEU A 323 3.56 -22.83 7.68
CA LEU A 323 3.63 -21.48 7.14
C LEU A 323 4.98 -20.81 7.42
N ALA A 324 5.44 -20.88 8.66
CA ALA A 324 6.74 -20.36 9.07
C ALA A 324 7.91 -21.04 8.33
N GLY A 325 7.78 -22.35 8.05
CA GLY A 325 8.74 -23.07 7.21
C GLY A 325 8.63 -22.74 5.72
N ALA A 326 7.48 -22.24 5.27
CA ALA A 326 7.27 -21.87 3.88
C ALA A 326 7.87 -20.49 3.54
N TRP A 327 7.84 -19.54 4.48
CA TRP A 327 8.24 -18.15 4.27
C TRP A 327 9.34 -17.71 5.26
N PRO A 328 10.59 -18.17 5.08
CA PRO A 328 11.68 -17.89 6.02
C PRO A 328 12.14 -16.42 6.03
N HIS A 329 11.80 -15.65 4.99
CA HIS A 329 12.16 -14.24 4.85
C HIS A 329 11.05 -13.28 5.29
N LEU A 330 9.99 -13.81 5.92
CA LEU A 330 8.82 -13.05 6.32
C LEU A 330 9.17 -11.95 7.33
N ARG A 331 8.65 -10.74 7.06
CA ARG A 331 8.76 -9.53 7.88
C ARG A 331 7.41 -9.07 8.39
N HIS A 332 6.36 -9.25 7.59
CA HIS A 332 5.01 -8.87 7.96
C HIS A 332 4.06 -10.04 7.65
N LEU A 333 3.34 -10.46 8.69
CA LEU A 333 2.31 -11.48 8.57
C LEU A 333 1.00 -10.92 9.11
N VAL A 334 -0.03 -10.89 8.28
CA VAL A 334 -1.39 -10.56 8.66
C VAL A 334 -2.30 -11.72 8.27
N LEU A 335 -2.93 -12.34 9.27
CA LEU A 335 -3.93 -13.39 9.12
C LEU A 335 -5.15 -12.97 9.93
N SER A 336 -5.99 -12.12 9.34
CA SER A 336 -7.13 -11.53 10.02
C SER A 336 -8.46 -11.98 9.43
N SER A 337 -9.42 -12.11 10.34
CA SER A 337 -10.79 -12.50 10.04
C SER A 337 -11.71 -11.50 10.70
N THR A 338 -12.65 -10.96 9.94
CA THR A 338 -13.68 -10.07 10.49
C THR A 338 -14.84 -10.85 11.12
N VAL A 339 -14.79 -12.19 11.11
CA VAL A 339 -15.80 -13.04 11.74
C VAL A 339 -15.56 -13.06 13.24
N SER A 340 -16.56 -12.60 14.00
CA SER A 340 -16.57 -12.57 15.47
C SER A 340 -16.74 -13.94 16.12
N ASP A 341 -17.24 -14.92 15.38
CA ASP A 341 -17.46 -16.27 15.90
C ASP A 341 -16.12 -16.94 16.18
N ASP A 342 -15.95 -17.40 17.42
CA ASP A 342 -14.75 -18.06 17.90
C ASP A 342 -14.40 -19.26 16.99
N PRO A 343 -13.35 -19.20 16.15
CA PRO A 343 -13.04 -20.30 15.27
C PRO A 343 -12.70 -21.53 16.12
N PRO A 344 -13.23 -22.72 15.81
CA PRO A 344 -13.06 -23.92 16.63
C PRO A 344 -11.61 -24.39 16.79
N ARG A 345 -10.67 -23.78 16.05
CA ARG A 345 -9.22 -24.06 16.11
C ARG A 345 -8.45 -22.76 15.92
N ARG A 346 -7.73 -22.35 16.97
CA ARG A 346 -6.76 -21.25 16.96
C ARG A 346 -5.36 -21.80 17.22
N PRO A 347 -4.32 -21.14 16.72
CA PRO A 347 -2.97 -21.45 17.16
C PRO A 347 -2.82 -21.07 18.63
N THR A 348 -2.01 -21.81 19.37
CA THR A 348 -1.69 -21.50 20.77
C THR A 348 -0.47 -20.58 20.84
N LEU A 349 -0.13 -20.08 22.02
CA LEU A 349 1.14 -19.37 22.25
C LEU A 349 2.38 -20.17 21.80
N HIS A 350 2.30 -21.50 21.72
CA HIS A 350 3.40 -22.34 21.24
C HIS A 350 3.75 -22.03 19.77
N SER A 351 2.76 -21.67 18.94
CA SER A 351 2.96 -21.27 17.54
C SER A 351 3.96 -20.13 17.37
N LEU A 352 4.03 -19.20 18.32
CA LEU A 352 4.97 -18.09 18.27
C LEU A 352 6.42 -18.55 18.30
N VAL A 353 6.71 -19.69 18.94
CA VAL A 353 8.06 -20.28 18.96
C VAL A 353 8.48 -20.68 17.55
N PHE A 354 7.56 -21.22 16.74
CA PHE A 354 7.85 -21.60 15.36
C PHE A 354 8.14 -20.37 14.49
N LEU A 355 7.36 -19.30 14.64
CA LEU A 355 7.59 -18.03 13.96
C LEU A 355 8.92 -17.41 14.36
N ALA A 356 9.22 -17.35 15.67
CA ALA A 356 10.47 -16.83 16.18
C ALA A 356 11.69 -17.60 15.64
N HIS A 357 11.57 -18.92 15.52
CA HIS A 357 12.66 -19.77 15.07
C HIS A 357 12.86 -19.75 13.55
N ARG A 358 11.77 -19.77 12.76
CA ARG A 358 11.81 -19.93 11.30
C ARG A 358 11.72 -18.62 10.52
N CYS A 359 11.21 -17.56 11.14
CA CYS A 359 11.06 -16.21 10.56
C CYS A 359 11.86 -15.19 11.40
N PRO A 360 13.20 -15.22 11.34
CA PRO A 360 14.06 -14.39 12.19
C PRO A 360 13.95 -12.88 11.91
N HIS A 361 13.33 -12.50 10.79
CA HIS A 361 13.12 -11.12 10.37
C HIS A 361 11.68 -10.64 10.53
N LEU A 362 10.80 -11.41 11.19
CA LEU A 362 9.40 -11.00 11.40
C LEU A 362 9.35 -9.74 12.28
N GLU A 363 8.90 -8.63 11.72
CA GLU A 363 8.85 -7.30 12.34
C GLU A 363 7.45 -6.95 12.85
N ARG A 364 6.41 -7.36 12.11
CA ARG A 364 5.00 -7.16 12.50
C ARG A 364 4.19 -8.44 12.32
N LEU A 365 3.33 -8.70 13.29
CA LEU A 365 2.39 -9.82 13.30
C LEU A 365 0.98 -9.29 13.55
N GLU A 366 0.00 -9.83 12.84
CA GLU A 366 -1.42 -9.75 13.16
C GLU A 366 -1.99 -11.14 12.97
N MET A 367 -2.38 -11.77 14.06
CA MET A 367 -2.89 -13.14 14.08
C MET A 367 -3.54 -13.40 15.43
N SER A 368 -4.75 -13.94 15.42
CA SER A 368 -5.42 -14.39 16.64
C SER A 368 -4.80 -15.69 17.15
N ILE A 369 -4.59 -15.75 18.47
CA ILE A 369 -4.02 -16.89 19.19
C ILE A 369 -4.90 -17.21 20.40
N ASP A 370 -4.91 -18.47 20.80
CA ASP A 370 -5.35 -18.87 22.13
C ASP A 370 -4.19 -18.74 23.13
N ALA A 371 -4.22 -17.68 23.94
CA ALA A 371 -3.27 -17.41 25.02
C ALA A 371 -3.84 -17.75 26.41
N SER A 372 -4.91 -18.55 26.48
CA SER A 372 -5.50 -19.02 27.74
C SER A 372 -4.52 -19.91 28.51
N GLN A 373 -3.66 -20.65 27.81
CA GLN A 373 -2.65 -21.52 28.42
C GLN A 373 -1.24 -21.12 27.96
N VAL A 374 -0.36 -20.86 28.93
CA VAL A 374 1.04 -20.54 28.65
C VAL A 374 1.86 -21.83 28.54
N PRO A 375 2.56 -22.07 27.42
CA PRO A 375 3.41 -23.24 27.28
C PRO A 375 4.47 -23.29 28.37
N LYS A 376 4.67 -24.47 28.96
CA LYS A 376 5.82 -24.71 29.83
C LYS A 376 7.07 -24.57 28.98
N MET A 377 7.94 -23.62 29.30
CA MET A 377 9.29 -23.54 28.74
C MET A 377 10.10 -24.73 29.26
N ASP A 378 9.95 -25.89 28.62
CA ASP A 378 10.79 -27.05 28.86
C ASP A 378 12.09 -26.94 28.04
N ASN A 379 13.00 -27.89 28.23
CA ASN A 379 14.27 -27.93 27.48
C ASN A 379 14.08 -28.30 25.99
N SER A 380 12.85 -28.46 25.48
CA SER A 380 12.57 -28.80 24.07
C SER A 380 12.59 -27.58 23.15
N VAL A 381 12.29 -26.39 23.69
CA VAL A 381 12.57 -25.12 23.00
C VAL A 381 14.07 -24.85 23.16
N PRO A 382 14.84 -24.74 22.07
CA PRO A 382 16.25 -24.40 22.20
C PRO A 382 16.35 -23.10 23.02
N ARG A 383 17.10 -23.12 24.12
CA ARG A 383 17.34 -21.97 25.03
C ARG A 383 17.87 -20.68 24.34
N ARG A 384 17.96 -20.67 23.02
CA ARG A 384 18.54 -19.64 22.15
C ARG A 384 17.58 -19.09 21.10
N VAL A 385 16.30 -19.48 21.08
CA VAL A 385 15.34 -18.86 20.14
C VAL A 385 14.95 -17.50 20.71
N LEU A 386 15.77 -16.49 20.44
CA LEU A 386 15.45 -15.09 20.66
C LEU A 386 15.30 -14.45 19.28
N GLN A 387 14.13 -13.88 19.04
CA GLN A 387 13.86 -13.16 17.81
C GLN A 387 13.74 -11.68 18.17
N TYR A 388 14.65 -10.86 17.64
CA TYR A 388 14.79 -9.44 17.99
C TYR A 388 14.17 -8.47 16.99
N ALA A 389 13.59 -8.98 15.91
CA ALA A 389 12.97 -8.19 14.86
C ALA A 389 11.52 -7.82 15.18
N LEU A 390 10.78 -8.66 15.92
CA LEU A 390 9.35 -8.42 16.19
C LEU A 390 9.20 -7.26 17.16
N VAL A 391 8.53 -6.19 16.70
CA VAL A 391 8.32 -4.96 17.47
C VAL A 391 6.85 -4.70 17.75
N ALA A 392 5.96 -5.10 16.83
CA ALA A 392 4.53 -4.90 16.95
C ALA A 392 3.76 -6.21 16.69
N TRP A 393 2.81 -6.51 17.56
CA TRP A 393 1.85 -7.58 17.39
C TRP A 393 0.44 -7.06 17.61
N ASP A 394 -0.38 -7.07 16.57
CA ASP A 394 -1.82 -6.91 16.71
C ASP A 394 -2.44 -8.24 17.13
N VAL A 395 -2.98 -8.27 18.35
CA VAL A 395 -3.48 -9.49 18.95
C VAL A 395 -4.84 -9.89 18.38
N ALA A 396 -5.51 -9.01 17.61
CA ALA A 396 -6.85 -9.24 17.08
C ALA A 396 -7.77 -9.83 18.17
N ASN A 397 -8.64 -10.77 17.83
CA ASN A 397 -9.54 -11.43 18.80
C ASN A 397 -8.88 -12.48 19.71
N SER A 398 -7.58 -12.37 20.07
CA SER A 398 -6.88 -13.39 20.89
C SER A 398 -7.44 -13.53 22.30
N SER A 399 -7.68 -14.77 22.75
CA SER A 399 -8.14 -15.07 24.12
C SER A 399 -6.96 -15.05 25.09
N ILE A 400 -7.19 -14.60 26.33
CA ILE A 400 -6.18 -14.54 27.38
C ILE A 400 -6.80 -14.73 28.77
N GLU A 401 -6.18 -15.59 29.59
CA GLU A 401 -6.59 -15.80 30.99
C GLU A 401 -5.70 -15.07 32.01
N SER A 402 -4.39 -15.04 31.77
CA SER A 402 -3.41 -14.56 32.75
C SER A 402 -2.34 -13.66 32.10
N PRO A 403 -2.47 -12.32 32.22
CA PRO A 403 -1.56 -11.36 31.56
C PRO A 403 -0.08 -11.56 31.89
N LEU A 404 0.27 -11.61 33.18
CA LEU A 404 1.68 -11.64 33.60
C LEU A 404 2.45 -12.89 33.10
N PRO A 405 1.92 -14.12 33.20
CA PRO A 405 2.53 -15.29 32.57
C PRO A 405 2.75 -15.15 31.05
N VAL A 406 1.82 -14.52 30.34
CA VAL A 406 1.93 -14.24 28.90
C VAL A 406 3.05 -13.23 28.63
N ALA A 407 3.09 -12.10 29.34
CA ALA A 407 4.17 -11.11 29.23
C ALA A 407 5.56 -11.72 29.48
N ARG A 408 5.68 -12.58 30.50
CA ARG A 408 6.92 -13.31 30.80
C ARG A 408 7.33 -14.29 29.68
N PHE A 409 6.36 -14.93 29.03
CA PHE A 409 6.60 -15.81 27.89
C PHE A 409 7.07 -15.00 26.68
N LEU A 410 6.35 -13.92 26.33
CA LEU A 410 6.66 -13.06 25.18
C LEU A 410 8.01 -12.37 25.31
N SER A 411 8.35 -11.79 26.47
CA SER A 411 9.67 -11.20 26.74
C SER A 411 10.82 -12.21 26.64
N GLY A 412 10.53 -13.48 26.89
CA GLY A 412 11.49 -14.57 26.72
C GLY A 412 11.77 -14.92 25.26
N LEU A 413 10.88 -14.57 24.34
CA LEU A 413 10.94 -14.95 22.91
C LEU A 413 11.24 -13.75 22.00
N PHE A 414 10.66 -12.59 22.31
CA PHE A 414 10.71 -11.36 21.52
C PHE A 414 11.17 -10.15 22.36
N PRO A 415 12.49 -9.98 22.57
CA PRO A 415 13.01 -8.95 23.48
C PRO A 415 12.77 -7.49 23.02
N LYS A 416 12.28 -7.28 21.79
CA LYS A 416 11.98 -5.94 21.25
C LYS A 416 10.49 -5.71 21.01
N LEU A 417 9.63 -6.64 21.42
CA LEU A 417 8.19 -6.47 21.31
C LEU A 417 7.73 -5.40 22.30
N THR A 418 7.19 -4.29 21.79
CA THR A 418 6.80 -3.14 22.60
C THR A 418 5.40 -2.63 22.31
N ILE A 419 4.77 -3.07 21.21
CA ILE A 419 3.46 -2.60 20.78
C ILE A 419 2.53 -3.81 20.68
N LEU A 420 1.44 -3.79 21.44
CA LEU A 420 0.33 -4.74 21.32
C LEU A 420 -0.93 -4.01 20.83
N GLY A 421 -1.38 -4.31 19.60
CA GLY A 421 -2.60 -3.71 19.06
C GLY A 421 -3.84 -4.44 19.58
N THR A 422 -4.76 -3.71 20.20
CA THR A 422 -6.02 -4.23 20.79
C THR A 422 -7.27 -3.63 20.15
N ASP A 423 -7.12 -2.78 19.12
CA ASP A 423 -8.20 -1.99 18.51
C ASP A 423 -9.37 -2.87 17.98
N ASP A 424 -9.06 -4.12 17.61
CA ASP A 424 -10.04 -5.08 17.06
C ASP A 424 -10.70 -5.98 18.13
N ILE A 425 -10.38 -5.81 19.42
CA ILE A 425 -10.98 -6.59 20.52
C ILE A 425 -12.28 -5.94 20.98
N TRP A 426 -13.41 -6.63 20.81
CA TRP A 426 -14.72 -6.12 21.24
C TRP A 426 -15.04 -6.37 22.72
N ASP A 427 -14.36 -7.33 23.34
CA ASP A 427 -14.52 -7.65 24.77
C ASP A 427 -13.57 -6.77 25.60
N GLU A 428 -14.13 -5.79 26.32
CA GLU A 428 -13.36 -4.86 27.15
C GLU A 428 -12.48 -5.58 28.18
N GLU A 429 -12.95 -6.69 28.78
CA GLU A 429 -12.17 -7.42 29.79
C GLU A 429 -10.97 -8.13 29.15
N VAL A 430 -11.16 -8.68 27.96
CA VAL A 430 -10.06 -9.29 27.18
C VAL A 430 -9.08 -8.21 26.71
N SER A 431 -9.57 -7.04 26.31
CA SER A 431 -8.75 -5.91 25.89
C SER A 431 -7.88 -5.39 27.04
N ASP A 432 -8.47 -5.16 28.22
CA ASP A 432 -7.78 -4.75 29.44
C ASP A 432 -6.67 -5.75 29.81
N ARG A 433 -6.93 -7.05 29.69
CA ARG A 433 -5.91 -8.09 29.95
C ARG A 433 -4.73 -8.02 28.98
N TRP A 434 -4.94 -7.62 27.73
CA TRP A 434 -3.83 -7.43 26.78
C TRP A 434 -3.07 -6.12 27.00
N ILE A 435 -3.76 -5.06 27.45
CA ILE A 435 -3.13 -3.83 27.92
C ILE A 435 -2.22 -4.13 29.13
N ASP A 436 -2.69 -4.94 30.09
CA ASP A 436 -1.87 -5.41 31.21
C ASP A 436 -0.61 -6.16 30.76
N VAL A 437 -0.67 -6.90 29.64
CA VAL A 437 0.51 -7.55 29.05
C VAL A 437 1.47 -6.49 28.51
N GLU A 438 0.98 -5.53 27.74
CA GLU A 438 1.78 -4.44 27.16
C GLU A 438 2.51 -3.63 28.24
N ASP A 439 1.80 -3.27 29.31
CA ASP A 439 2.36 -2.56 30.46
C ASP A 439 3.42 -3.38 31.22
N ALA A 440 3.27 -4.71 31.28
CA ALA A 440 4.22 -5.60 31.93
C ALA A 440 5.47 -5.92 31.09
N LEU A 441 5.41 -5.76 29.75
CA LEU A 441 6.50 -6.12 28.85
C LEU A 441 7.82 -5.35 29.14
N PRO A 442 7.84 -4.02 29.33
CA PRO A 442 9.07 -3.28 29.62
C PRO A 442 9.81 -3.82 30.85
N ILE A 443 9.08 -4.07 31.94
CA ILE A 443 9.63 -4.61 33.20
C ILE A 443 10.19 -6.01 32.95
N CYS A 444 9.44 -6.86 32.25
CA CYS A 444 9.90 -8.21 31.93
C CYS A 444 11.17 -8.17 31.04
N HIS A 445 11.24 -7.27 30.06
CA HIS A 445 12.42 -7.12 29.20
C HIS A 445 13.65 -6.68 30.00
N GLU A 446 13.51 -5.69 30.88
CA GLU A 446 14.58 -5.23 31.78
C GLU A 446 15.11 -6.38 32.64
N MET A 447 14.21 -7.11 33.32
CA MET A 447 14.60 -8.29 34.13
C MET A 447 15.37 -9.34 33.30
N ARG A 448 14.97 -9.56 32.04
CA ARG A 448 15.66 -10.51 31.15
C ARG A 448 17.02 -10.01 30.71
N GLU A 449 17.18 -8.72 30.49
CA GLU A 449 18.47 -8.12 30.16
C GLU A 449 19.45 -8.24 31.34
N GLU A 450 18.98 -7.97 32.55
CA GLU A 450 19.75 -8.18 33.78
C GLU A 450 20.14 -9.67 33.95
N GLU A 451 19.18 -10.60 33.83
CA GLU A 451 19.45 -12.05 33.89
C GLU A 451 20.56 -12.47 32.91
N ARG A 452 20.52 -11.95 31.67
CA ARG A 452 21.53 -12.25 30.64
C ARG A 452 22.89 -11.63 30.98
N TYR A 453 22.90 -10.41 31.50
CA TYR A 453 24.13 -9.73 31.93
C TYR A 453 24.83 -10.53 33.03
N TRP A 454 24.10 -10.94 34.08
CA TRP A 454 24.66 -11.74 35.16
C TRP A 454 25.16 -13.10 34.70
N GLN A 455 24.44 -13.79 33.80
CA GLN A 455 24.87 -15.08 33.24
C GLN A 455 26.17 -15.01 32.44
N GLN A 456 26.46 -13.88 31.78
CA GLN A 456 27.70 -13.69 31.02
C GLN A 456 28.91 -13.39 31.92
N GLN A 457 28.68 -12.91 33.14
CA GLN A 457 29.75 -12.57 34.09
C GLN A 457 30.22 -13.73 34.96
N VAL A 458 29.52 -14.86 35.00
CA VAL A 458 29.97 -16.05 35.74
C VAL A 458 31.13 -16.70 34.98
N PRO A 459 32.36 -16.75 35.52
CA PRO A 459 33.47 -17.45 34.90
C PRO A 459 33.11 -18.92 34.71
N CYS A 460 33.39 -19.46 33.52
CA CYS A 460 33.22 -20.88 33.24
C CYS A 460 34.31 -21.65 33.99
N ASP A 461 34.08 -21.95 35.28
CA ASP A 461 34.88 -22.91 36.04
C ASP A 461 34.70 -24.28 35.40
N ARG A 462 35.50 -24.56 34.36
CA ARG A 462 35.70 -25.93 33.88
C ARG A 462 36.42 -26.67 34.99
N PRO A 463 35.90 -27.80 35.50
CA PRO A 463 36.66 -28.60 36.43
C PRO A 463 37.92 -29.08 35.71
N HIS A 464 39.08 -28.75 36.29
CA HIS A 464 40.35 -29.33 35.90
C HIS A 464 40.19 -30.85 35.87
N ARG A 465 40.44 -31.48 34.71
CA ARG A 465 40.74 -32.90 34.65
C ARG A 465 41.98 -33.11 35.51
N GLU A 466 41.81 -33.62 36.72
CA GLU A 466 42.90 -34.22 37.47
C GLU A 466 43.44 -35.39 36.63
N SER A 467 44.61 -35.16 36.06
CA SER A 467 45.49 -36.19 35.57
C SER A 467 45.97 -37.01 36.77
N SER A 468 45.27 -38.10 37.08
CA SER A 468 45.81 -39.15 37.95
C SER A 468 46.96 -39.83 37.21
N VAL A 469 48.17 -39.48 37.64
CA VAL A 469 49.43 -40.15 37.34
C VAL A 469 49.49 -41.47 38.12
N GLU A 470 50.07 -42.47 37.46
CA GLU A 470 50.53 -43.78 37.92
C GLU A 470 51.02 -43.83 39.40
N VAL A 471 50.61 -44.86 40.14
CA VAL A 471 51.48 -45.94 40.69
C VAL A 471 50.66 -47.22 40.81
#